data_AF-A0A969E5A4-F1
#
_entry.id   AF-A0A969E5A4-F1
#
_cell.length_a   1.000
_cell.length_b   1.000
_cell.length_c   1.000
_cell.angle_alpha   90.00
_cell.angle_beta   90.00
_cell.angle_gamma   90.00
#
_symmetry.space_group_name_H-M   'P 1'
#
loop_
_entity.id
_entity.type
_entity.pdbx_description
1 polymer ?
#
loop_
_entity_poly.entity_id
_entity_poly.type
_entity_poly.pdbx_seq_one_letter_code
_entity_poly.pdbx_strand_id
1 'polypeptide(L)'
;MMRFIPTQEIAKVRVPTLIIQGKTDVTVPFASGVRLSKAKPDAQFYLNETMNHVLKDGDLNLLDTKKVNENPNLPLSTGLVSTIVKFIIKVETGAK
;
A
#
# COMPACT_ATOMS: atom_id res chain seq x y z
N MET A 1 16.91 -13.03 8.64
CA MET A 1 16.75 -13.34 7.19
C MET A 1 15.28 -13.66 6.93
N MET A 2 14.69 -13.19 5.83
CA MET A 2 13.26 -13.46 5.54
C MET A 2 13.08 -14.92 5.11
N ARG A 3 12.16 -15.64 5.78
CA ARG A 3 11.84 -17.05 5.51
C ARG A 3 11.00 -17.26 4.24
N PHE A 4 10.37 -16.20 3.75
CA PHE A 4 9.44 -16.24 2.62
C PHE A 4 9.80 -15.19 1.59
N ILE A 5 9.49 -15.49 0.33
CA ILE A 5 9.61 -14.55 -0.78
C ILE A 5 8.20 -13.98 -1.05
N PRO A 6 7.94 -12.69 -0.77
CA PRO A 6 6.59 -12.13 -0.83
C PRO A 6 5.87 -12.33 -2.17
N THR A 7 6.60 -12.28 -3.30
CA THR A 7 6.03 -12.53 -4.63
C THR A 7 5.61 -13.98 -4.84
N GLN A 8 6.29 -14.95 -4.22
CA GLN A 8 5.89 -16.36 -4.29
C GLN A 8 4.68 -16.63 -3.41
N GLU A 9 4.59 -15.99 -2.24
CA GLU A 9 3.48 -16.20 -1.31
C GLU A 9 2.19 -15.52 -1.78
N ILE A 10 2.28 -14.29 -2.29
CA ILE A 10 1.08 -13.57 -2.78
C ILE A 10 0.44 -14.27 -3.98
N ALA A 11 1.24 -14.92 -4.84
CA ALA A 11 0.73 -15.69 -5.98
C ALA A 11 -0.14 -16.89 -5.55
N LYS A 12 -0.02 -17.36 -4.31
CA LYS A 12 -0.83 -18.46 -3.76
C LYS A 12 -2.17 -17.98 -3.19
N VAL A 13 -2.36 -16.66 -3.02
CA VAL A 13 -3.57 -16.07 -2.44
C VAL A 13 -4.72 -16.13 -3.45
N ARG A 14 -5.81 -16.81 -3.05
CA ARG A 14 -6.99 -17.05 -3.91
C ARG A 14 -8.18 -16.11 -3.66
N VAL A 15 -8.10 -15.29 -2.62
CA VAL A 15 -9.16 -14.32 -2.28
C VAL A 15 -8.92 -12.99 -2.99
N PRO A 16 -9.97 -12.16 -3.18
CA PRO A 16 -9.79 -10.79 -3.66
C PRO A 16 -8.70 -10.08 -2.84
N THR A 17 -7.81 -9.38 -3.53
CA THR A 17 -6.65 -8.76 -2.89
C THR A 17 -6.49 -7.32 -3.36
N LEU A 18 -6.25 -6.41 -2.42
CA LEU A 18 -5.86 -5.04 -2.67
C LEU A 18 -4.40 -4.86 -2.20
N ILE A 19 -3.54 -4.41 -3.11
CA ILE A 19 -2.15 -4.04 -2.82
C ILE A 19 -2.09 -2.51 -2.76
N ILE A 20 -1.62 -1.98 -1.63
CA ILE A 20 -1.47 -0.54 -1.40
C ILE A 20 0.02 -0.22 -1.32
N GLN A 21 0.46 0.76 -2.09
CA GLN A 21 1.85 1.22 -2.10
C GLN A 21 1.90 2.74 -2.01
N GLY A 22 2.69 3.26 -1.07
CA GLY A 22 3.09 4.65 -1.02
C GLY A 22 4.36 4.88 -1.84
N LYS A 23 4.42 5.96 -2.63
CA LYS A 23 5.59 6.27 -3.47
C LYS A 23 6.72 6.93 -2.67
N THR A 24 6.39 7.57 -1.55
CA THR A 24 7.36 8.23 -0.66
C THR A 24 7.73 7.37 0.54
N ASP A 25 7.33 6.08 0.55
CA ASP A 25 7.81 5.12 1.54
C ASP A 25 9.30 4.83 1.33
N VAL A 26 10.13 5.45 2.18
CA VAL A 26 11.58 5.26 2.20
C VAL A 26 12.00 3.88 2.72
N THR A 27 11.13 3.19 3.47
CA THR A 27 11.38 1.86 4.05
C THR A 27 11.08 0.76 3.03
N VAL A 28 10.01 0.94 2.23
CA VAL A 28 9.56 -0.03 1.24
C VAL A 28 9.50 0.61 -0.15
N PRO A 29 10.48 0.32 -1.03
CA PRO A 29 10.53 0.93 -2.36
C PRO A 29 9.29 0.64 -3.20
N PHE A 30 8.87 1.61 -4.02
CA PHE A 30 7.78 1.48 -5.00
C PHE A 30 7.86 0.20 -5.86
N ALA A 31 9.08 -0.19 -6.25
CA ALA A 31 9.31 -1.40 -7.03
C ALA A 31 8.81 -2.68 -6.35
N SER A 32 8.70 -2.71 -5.01
CA SER A 32 8.13 -3.82 -4.26
C SER A 32 6.64 -4.00 -4.55
N GLY A 33 5.85 -2.92 -4.48
CA GLY A 33 4.44 -2.94 -4.85
C GLY A 33 4.21 -3.37 -6.30
N VAL A 34 5.04 -2.87 -7.23
CA VAL A 34 4.99 -3.30 -8.64
C VAL A 34 5.28 -4.79 -8.81
N ARG A 35 6.29 -5.33 -8.10
CA ARG A 35 6.62 -6.77 -8.13
C ARG A 35 5.47 -7.62 -7.58
N LEU A 36 4.82 -7.18 -6.49
CA LEU A 36 3.67 -7.88 -5.93
C LEU A 36 2.47 -7.87 -6.88
N SER A 37 2.15 -6.71 -7.49
CA SER A 37 1.07 -6.60 -8.47
C SER A 37 1.33 -7.47 -9.71
N LYS A 38 2.58 -7.57 -10.18
CA LYS A 38 2.94 -8.51 -11.26
C LYS A 38 2.81 -9.98 -10.87
N ALA A 39 3.12 -10.32 -9.61
CA ALA A 39 3.02 -11.69 -9.10
C ALA A 39 1.57 -12.12 -8.82
N LYS A 40 0.67 -11.17 -8.57
CA LYS A 40 -0.77 -11.39 -8.42
C LYS A 40 -1.54 -10.43 -9.35
N PRO A 41 -1.62 -10.73 -10.67
CA PRO A 41 -2.17 -9.82 -11.67
C PRO A 41 -3.67 -9.56 -11.53
N ASP A 42 -4.39 -10.39 -10.78
CA ASP A 42 -5.80 -10.20 -10.43
C ASP A 42 -6.01 -9.33 -9.18
N ALA A 43 -4.93 -8.93 -8.48
CA ALA A 43 -5.03 -8.00 -7.37
C ALA A 43 -5.27 -6.56 -7.86
N GLN A 44 -6.13 -5.83 -7.17
CA GLN A 44 -6.23 -4.38 -7.35
C GLN A 44 -4.95 -3.73 -6.81
N PHE A 45 -4.34 -2.83 -7.58
CA PHE A 45 -3.16 -2.08 -7.17
C PHE A 45 -3.52 -0.60 -6.98
N TYR A 46 -3.26 -0.08 -5.79
CA TYR A 46 -3.42 1.33 -5.46
C TYR A 46 -2.05 1.93 -5.14
N LEU A 47 -1.62 2.88 -5.97
CA LEU A 47 -0.46 3.72 -5.74
C LEU A 47 -0.93 5.07 -5.18
N ASN A 48 -0.34 5.49 -4.07
CA ASN A 48 -0.46 6.84 -3.56
C ASN A 48 0.88 7.58 -3.74
N GLU A 49 0.84 8.72 -4.42
CA GLU A 49 2.04 9.48 -4.82
C GLU A 49 2.78 10.13 -3.64
N THR A 50 2.09 10.40 -2.53
CA THR A 50 2.63 11.16 -1.39
C THR A 50 2.67 10.35 -0.09
N MET A 51 2.03 9.18 -0.06
CA MET A 51 1.94 8.36 1.15
C MET A 51 3.27 7.70 1.51
N ASN A 52 3.64 7.80 2.78
CA ASN A 52 4.83 7.21 3.36
C ASN A 52 4.51 5.90 4.11
N HIS A 53 5.50 5.39 4.84
CA HIS A 53 5.42 4.12 5.58
C HIS A 53 4.31 4.06 6.63
N VAL A 54 4.01 5.17 7.30
CA VAL A 54 2.97 5.23 8.35
C VAL A 54 1.61 5.65 7.80
N LEU A 55 1.42 5.54 6.47
CA LEU A 55 0.17 5.81 5.76
C LEU A 55 -0.27 7.28 5.77
N LYS A 56 0.70 8.19 5.93
CA LYS A 56 0.51 9.64 5.95
C LYS A 56 1.26 10.29 4.80
N ASP A 57 0.83 11.48 4.41
CA ASP A 57 1.54 12.22 3.37
C ASP A 57 2.92 12.66 3.88
N GLY A 58 3.93 12.42 3.07
CA GLY A 58 5.32 12.72 3.36
C GLY A 58 6.14 12.84 2.08
N ASP A 59 7.43 13.10 2.26
CA ASP A 59 8.41 13.22 1.19
C ASP A 59 9.56 12.24 1.43
N LEU A 60 10.41 12.04 0.43
CA LEU A 60 11.60 11.18 0.48
C LEU A 60 12.73 11.77 1.35
N ASN A 61 12.56 13.00 1.85
CA ASN A 61 13.47 13.59 2.82
C ASN A 61 13.36 12.90 4.19
N LEU A 62 14.48 12.39 4.71
CA LEU A 62 14.53 11.65 5.98
C LEU A 62 14.14 12.49 7.21
N LEU A 63 14.49 13.78 7.23
CA LEU A 63 14.14 14.66 8.36
C LEU A 63 12.63 14.90 8.41
N ASP A 64 12.01 15.08 7.25
CA ASP A 64 10.55 15.28 7.17
C ASP A 64 9.80 13.97 7.39
N THR A 65 10.35 12.83 6.94
CA THR A 65 9.84 11.48 7.27
C THR A 65 9.75 11.29 8.78
N LYS A 66 10.80 11.65 9.55
CA LYS A 66 10.79 11.51 11.01
C LYS A 66 9.69 12.35 11.65
N LYS A 67 9.55 13.63 11.27
CA LYS A 67 8.49 14.52 11.78
C LYS A 67 7.09 13.97 11.52
N VAL A 68 6.85 13.45 10.32
CA VAL A 68 5.55 12.85 9.95
C VAL A 68 5.27 11.60 10.78
N ASN A 69 6.28 10.73 10.95
CA ASN A 69 6.15 9.48 11.69
C ASN A 69 5.89 9.70 13.19
N GLU A 70 6.46 10.76 13.77
CA GLU A 70 6.34 11.06 15.20
C GLU A 70 5.08 11.88 15.55
N ASN A 71 4.37 12.44 14.56
CA ASN A 71 3.17 13.25 14.79
C ASN A 71 1.88 12.43 14.63
N PRO A 72 1.22 11.99 15.73
CA PRO A 72 0.00 11.19 15.64
C PRO A 72 -1.19 11.95 15.06
N ASN A 73 -1.21 13.29 15.17
CA ASN A 73 -2.36 14.14 14.80
C ASN A 73 -2.46 14.41 13.29
N LEU A 74 -1.43 14.08 12.52
CA LEU A 74 -1.52 14.17 11.05
C LEU A 74 -2.56 13.18 10.51
N PRO A 75 -3.39 13.58 9.55
CA PRO A 75 -4.37 12.70 8.95
C PRO A 75 -3.70 11.61 8.11
N LEU A 76 -4.45 10.55 7.83
CA LEU A 76 -4.07 9.55 6.83
C LEU A 76 -4.03 10.21 5.44
N SER A 77 -3.18 9.67 4.55
CA SER A 77 -3.10 10.12 3.16
C SER A 77 -4.45 10.13 2.48
N THR A 78 -4.71 11.21 1.75
CA THR A 78 -5.97 11.40 1.04
C THR A 78 -6.23 10.23 0.08
N GLY A 79 -7.45 9.70 0.09
CA GLY A 79 -7.88 8.61 -0.78
C GLY A 79 -7.57 7.20 -0.28
N LEU A 80 -6.74 7.02 0.76
CA LEU A 80 -6.45 5.70 1.31
C LEU A 80 -7.72 5.01 1.84
N VAL A 81 -8.42 5.67 2.76
CA VAL A 81 -9.62 5.12 3.40
C VAL A 81 -10.71 4.84 2.38
N SER A 82 -10.97 5.78 1.47
CA SER A 82 -12.00 5.59 0.44
C SER A 82 -11.67 4.46 -0.52
N THR A 83 -10.39 4.22 -0.84
CA THR A 83 -9.95 3.08 -1.65
C THR A 83 -10.23 1.75 -0.94
N ILE A 84 -9.88 1.65 0.33
CA ILE A 84 -10.12 0.45 1.15
C ILE A 84 -11.63 0.16 1.24
N VAL A 85 -12.43 1.17 1.58
CA VAL A 85 -13.89 1.03 1.70
C VAL A 85 -14.51 0.59 0.38
N LYS A 86 -14.12 1.23 -0.75
CA LYS A 86 -14.59 0.82 -2.08
C LYS A 86 -14.22 -0.62 -2.40
N PHE A 87 -13.02 -1.05 -2.07
CA PHE A 87 -12.58 -2.43 -2.29
C PHE A 87 -13.41 -3.42 -1.46
N ILE A 88 -13.64 -3.15 -0.17
CA ILE A 88 -14.46 -4.01 0.70
C ILE A 88 -15.89 -4.11 0.16
N ILE A 89 -16.54 -2.97 -0.13
CA ILE A 89 -17.90 -2.95 -0.69
C ILE A 89 -17.95 -3.75 -2.00
N LYS A 90 -16.97 -3.57 -2.88
CA LYS A 90 -16.86 -4.31 -4.15
C LYS A 90 -16.82 -5.83 -3.90
N VAL A 91 -16.03 -6.27 -2.94
CA VAL A 91 -15.88 -7.69 -2.58
C VAL A 91 -17.17 -8.26 -1.97
N GLU A 92 -17.82 -7.53 -1.06
CA GLU A 92 -19.04 -8.00 -0.39
C GLU A 92 -20.26 -8.05 -1.32
N THR A 93 -20.38 -7.09 -2.23
CA THR A 93 -21.56 -6.96 -3.10
C THR A 93 -21.41 -7.68 -4.43
N GLY A 94 -20.20 -8.15 -4.78
CA GLY A 94 -19.89 -8.68 -6.10
C GLY A 94 -19.99 -7.63 -7.22
N ALA A 95 -20.06 -6.35 -6.88
CA ALA A 95 -20.06 -5.26 -7.85
C ALA A 95 -18.78 -5.31 -8.69
N LYS A 96 -18.89 -5.09 -10.00
CA LYS A 96 -17.73 -5.03 -10.90
C LYS A 96 -17.04 -3.67 -10.83
#